data_AF-A0A8H7HLR5-F1
#
_entry.id   AF-A0A8H7HLR5-F1
#
_cell.length_a   1.000
_cell.length_b   1.000
_cell.length_c   1.000
_cell.angle_alpha   90.00
_cell.angle_beta   90.00
_cell.angle_gamma   90.00
#
_symmetry.space_group_name_H-M   'P 1'
#
loop_
_entity.id
_entity.type
_entity.pdbx_description
1 polymer ?
#
loop_
_entity_poly.entity_id
_entity_poly.type
_entity_poly.pdbx_seq_one_letter_code
_entity_poly.pdbx_strand_id
1 'polypeptide(L)'
;MSVFDDLPPPYYTEVTTLETEHRDVASLIQQLSRDIVNCDQLFYDVGVRIEGRYTIRVAPPELNESWRKHKQTFKDVIWAARGAATKVQARNADFIDVILPSIGNPSISMESKLEELKRFISLSPPDFLTTTEAADKLGGISNDINPILKKYEESADKMIEGINAEISKLETERDAQREKDKAKHEKGSRLSWFSSRPANISPPTDTIELDSKIDEEKSKINTINKQREEIKSKLADIRFALNTIPEQVGQSFMSTWTHLTNDATHIKNRMEGSTSDPMPDIALVTRAYKAINNALSYYATNVNNLH
;
A
#
# COMPACT_ATOMS: atom_id res chain seq x y z
N MET A 1 -32.29 27.06 41.88
CA MET A 1 -31.17 26.14 41.62
C MET A 1 -31.50 25.38 40.36
N SER A 2 -30.80 25.70 39.28
CA SER A 2 -31.04 25.22 37.93
C SER A 2 -30.42 23.83 37.79
N VAL A 3 -31.21 22.82 37.41
CA VAL A 3 -30.74 21.43 37.17
C VAL A 3 -30.05 21.32 35.79
N PHE A 4 -29.72 22.45 35.16
CA PHE A 4 -29.20 22.52 33.79
C PHE A 4 -27.68 22.66 33.70
N ASP A 5 -26.97 22.74 34.83
CA ASP A 5 -25.50 22.90 34.87
C ASP A 5 -24.71 21.57 34.82
N ASP A 6 -25.40 20.41 34.79
CA ASP A 6 -24.75 19.08 34.81
C ASP A 6 -24.74 18.36 33.44
N LEU A 7 -25.17 19.00 32.35
CA LEU A 7 -24.91 18.43 31.03
C LEU A 7 -23.45 18.65 30.67
N PRO A 8 -22.66 17.61 30.34
CA PRO A 8 -21.32 17.83 29.82
C PRO A 8 -21.43 18.77 28.62
N PRO A 9 -20.52 19.75 28.49
CA PRO A 9 -20.55 20.66 27.35
C PRO A 9 -20.59 19.83 26.06
N PRO A 10 -21.26 20.32 24.99
CA PRO A 10 -21.13 19.68 23.69
C PRO A 10 -19.65 19.44 23.43
N TYR A 11 -19.31 18.30 22.82
CA TYR A 11 -17.92 18.00 22.48
C TYR A 11 -17.25 19.16 21.70
N TYR A 12 -18.07 20.02 21.09
CA TYR A 12 -17.67 21.30 20.50
C TYR A 12 -18.41 22.47 21.16
N THR A 13 -17.74 23.14 22.11
CA THR A 13 -18.15 24.48 22.59
C THR A 13 -17.96 25.55 21.50
N GLU A 14 -17.13 25.29 20.49
CA GLU A 14 -16.86 26.17 19.36
C GLU A 14 -16.86 25.39 18.03
N VAL A 15 -17.58 25.91 17.03
CA VAL A 15 -17.71 25.31 15.69
C VAL A 15 -16.37 25.25 14.94
N THR A 16 -15.44 26.16 15.25
CA THR A 16 -14.06 26.19 14.73
C THR A 16 -13.24 24.96 15.12
N THR A 17 -13.47 24.43 16.33
CA THR A 17 -12.83 23.19 16.81
C THR A 17 -13.34 21.98 16.02
N LEU A 18 -14.67 21.90 15.82
CA LEU A 18 -15.32 20.88 14.98
C LEU A 18 -14.76 20.87 13.56
N GLU A 19 -14.67 22.03 12.91
CA GLU A 19 -14.13 22.15 11.55
C GLU A 19 -12.66 21.70 11.46
N THR A 20 -11.86 21.97 12.49
CA THR A 20 -10.43 21.60 12.53
C THR A 20 -10.26 20.10 12.71
N GLU A 21 -10.89 19.52 13.73
CA GLU A 21 -10.83 18.07 13.96
C GLU A 21 -11.36 17.27 12.78
N HIS A 22 -12.47 17.70 12.17
CA HIS A 22 -13.02 17.01 11.00
C HIS A 22 -12.15 17.14 9.76
N ARG A 23 -11.44 18.26 9.59
CA ARG A 23 -10.44 18.42 8.53
C ARG A 23 -9.26 17.48 8.75
N ASP A 24 -8.81 17.32 9.99
CA ASP A 24 -7.71 16.41 10.33
C ASP A 24 -8.11 14.95 10.07
N VAL A 25 -9.30 14.54 10.52
CA VAL A 25 -9.86 13.20 10.24
C VAL A 25 -10.01 12.97 8.73
N ALA A 26 -10.56 13.93 7.98
CA ALA A 26 -10.68 13.83 6.52
C ALA A 26 -9.31 13.69 5.83
N SER A 27 -8.30 14.42 6.30
CA SER A 27 -6.94 14.37 5.78
C SER A 27 -6.28 13.01 6.08
N LEU A 28 -6.50 12.46 7.28
CA LEU A 28 -6.03 11.12 7.66
C LEU A 28 -6.65 10.03 6.78
N ILE A 29 -7.97 10.08 6.53
CA ILE A 29 -8.66 9.12 5.64
C ILE A 29 -8.10 9.18 4.21
N GLN A 30 -7.84 10.38 3.69
CA GLN A 30 -7.24 10.55 2.37
C GLN A 30 -5.79 10.04 2.32
N GLN A 31 -5.00 10.32 3.36
CA GLN A 31 -3.62 9.84 3.45
C GLN A 31 -3.58 8.31 3.49
N LEU A 32 -4.40 7.71 4.35
CA LEU A 32 -4.56 6.27 4.44
C LEU A 32 -4.93 5.64 3.09
N SER A 33 -5.84 6.26 2.34
CA SER A 33 -6.20 5.80 0.99
C SER A 33 -4.99 5.77 0.04
N ARG A 34 -4.14 6.81 0.08
CA ARG A 34 -2.91 6.87 -0.71
C ARG A 34 -1.90 5.80 -0.28
N ASP A 35 -1.72 5.64 1.02
CA ASP A 35 -0.77 4.67 1.58
C ASP A 35 -1.16 3.22 1.22
N ILE A 36 -2.45 2.91 1.23
CA ILE A 36 -2.98 1.61 0.78
C ILE A 36 -2.70 1.36 -0.70
N VAL A 37 -2.98 2.34 -1.56
CA VAL A 37 -2.74 2.20 -3.02
C VAL A 37 -1.24 2.05 -3.30
N ASN A 38 -0.40 2.83 -2.63
CA ASN A 38 1.04 2.70 -2.74
C ASN A 38 1.52 1.32 -2.27
N CYS A 39 0.99 0.81 -1.15
CA CYS A 39 1.32 -0.51 -0.64
C CYS A 39 0.91 -1.62 -1.61
N ASP A 40 -0.29 -1.54 -2.20
CA ASP A 40 -0.75 -2.50 -3.22
C ASP A 40 0.15 -2.50 -4.47
N GLN A 41 0.58 -1.31 -4.92
CA GLN A 41 1.55 -1.19 -6.01
C GLN A 41 2.87 -1.88 -5.66
N LEU A 42 3.37 -1.71 -4.43
CA LEU A 42 4.56 -2.41 -3.97
C LEU A 42 4.35 -3.94 -3.97
N PHE A 43 3.17 -4.42 -3.54
CA PHE A 43 2.83 -5.84 -3.61
C PHE A 43 2.84 -6.37 -5.04
N TYR A 44 2.27 -5.62 -5.98
CA TYR A 44 2.30 -5.95 -7.40
C TYR A 44 3.73 -5.99 -7.95
N ASP A 45 4.52 -4.96 -7.67
CA ASP A 45 5.89 -4.80 -8.15
C ASP A 45 6.83 -5.92 -7.70
N VAL A 46 6.70 -6.36 -6.44
CA VAL A 46 7.44 -7.51 -5.91
C VAL A 46 6.94 -8.79 -6.58
N GLY A 47 5.62 -8.96 -6.72
CA GLY A 47 5.04 -10.13 -7.37
C GLY A 47 5.53 -10.33 -8.81
N VAL A 48 5.61 -9.25 -9.59
CA VAL A 48 6.15 -9.26 -10.97
C VAL A 48 7.60 -9.76 -11.00
N ARG A 49 8.42 -9.41 -10.01
CA ARG A 49 9.82 -9.82 -9.91
C ARG A 49 9.97 -11.27 -9.44
N ILE A 50 9.17 -11.70 -8.46
CA ILE A 50 9.15 -13.11 -8.00
C ILE A 50 8.70 -14.02 -9.16
N GLU A 51 7.75 -13.59 -9.97
CA GLU A 51 7.29 -14.37 -11.13
C GLU A 51 8.26 -14.33 -12.33
N GLY A 52 9.20 -13.39 -12.35
CA GLY A 52 10.17 -13.22 -13.44
C GLY A 52 9.54 -12.77 -14.76
N ARG A 53 8.41 -12.05 -14.75
CA ARG A 53 7.66 -11.72 -15.97
C ARG A 53 8.40 -10.84 -16.98
N TYR A 54 9.45 -10.13 -16.55
CA TYR A 54 10.19 -9.18 -17.40
C TYR A 54 11.71 -9.31 -17.25
N THR A 55 12.18 -10.32 -16.53
CA THR A 55 13.57 -10.43 -16.11
C THR A 55 13.96 -11.89 -15.86
N ILE A 56 15.22 -12.12 -15.48
CA ILE A 56 15.66 -13.41 -14.92
C ILE A 56 14.76 -13.76 -13.73
N ARG A 57 14.20 -14.96 -13.75
CA ARG A 57 13.40 -15.50 -12.64
C ARG A 57 14.33 -16.02 -11.56
N VAL A 58 14.47 -15.26 -10.48
CA VAL A 58 15.35 -15.58 -9.35
C VAL A 58 14.63 -16.35 -8.25
N ALA A 59 13.36 -16.04 -8.00
CA ALA A 59 12.61 -16.62 -6.89
C ALA A 59 12.26 -18.09 -7.14
N PRO A 60 12.39 -18.95 -6.10
CA PRO A 60 11.95 -20.33 -6.20
C PRO A 60 10.41 -20.41 -6.27
N PRO A 61 9.83 -21.46 -6.89
CA PRO A 61 8.39 -21.54 -7.17
C PRO A 61 7.48 -21.34 -5.95
N GLU A 62 7.86 -21.83 -4.79
CA GLU A 62 7.11 -21.73 -3.54
C GLU A 62 6.91 -20.28 -3.04
N LEU A 63 7.81 -19.35 -3.40
CA LEU A 63 7.64 -17.94 -3.05
C LEU A 63 6.47 -17.30 -3.82
N ASN A 64 6.15 -17.76 -5.03
CA ASN A 64 5.02 -17.23 -5.78
C ASN A 64 3.70 -17.50 -5.07
N GLU A 65 3.50 -18.71 -4.56
CA GLU A 65 2.26 -19.07 -3.88
C GLU A 65 2.13 -18.32 -2.55
N SER A 66 3.20 -18.28 -1.75
CA SER A 66 3.24 -17.51 -0.50
C SER A 66 2.96 -16.02 -0.74
N TRP A 67 3.60 -15.41 -1.75
CA TRP A 67 3.39 -13.99 -2.07
C TRP A 67 1.95 -13.69 -2.48
N ARG A 68 1.34 -14.55 -3.31
CA ARG A 68 -0.07 -14.41 -3.69
C ARG A 68 -1.01 -14.48 -2.48
N LYS A 69 -0.74 -15.40 -1.54
CA LYS A 69 -1.53 -15.49 -0.29
C LYS A 69 -1.41 -14.21 0.53
N HIS A 70 -0.20 -13.68 0.71
CA HIS A 70 0.00 -12.41 1.43
C HIS A 70 -0.72 -11.24 0.75
N LYS A 71 -0.62 -11.13 -0.58
CA LYS A 71 -1.34 -10.11 -1.34
C LYS A 71 -2.87 -10.25 -1.19
N GLN A 72 -3.39 -11.48 -1.21
CA GLN A 72 -4.82 -11.70 -0.99
C GLN A 72 -5.25 -11.31 0.43
N THR A 73 -4.50 -11.71 1.46
CA THR A 73 -4.77 -11.31 2.85
C THR A 73 -4.78 -9.80 3.00
N PHE A 74 -3.83 -9.09 2.39
CA PHE A 74 -3.81 -7.63 2.36
C PHE A 74 -5.10 -7.08 1.72
N LYS A 75 -5.46 -7.56 0.52
CA LYS A 75 -6.70 -7.15 -0.17
C LYS A 75 -7.95 -7.39 0.67
N ASP A 76 -8.06 -8.53 1.33
CA ASP A 76 -9.22 -8.86 2.17
C ASP A 76 -9.39 -7.86 3.32
N VAL A 77 -8.29 -7.45 3.96
CA VAL A 77 -8.30 -6.41 5.01
C VAL A 77 -8.77 -5.07 4.43
N ILE A 78 -8.25 -4.67 3.27
CA ILE A 78 -8.64 -3.40 2.63
C ILE A 78 -10.10 -3.41 2.15
N TRP A 79 -10.60 -4.55 1.66
CA TRP A 79 -11.99 -4.69 1.24
C TRP A 79 -12.96 -4.58 2.40
N ALA A 80 -12.63 -5.16 3.55
CA ALA A 80 -13.42 -4.99 4.75
C ALA A 80 -13.40 -3.52 5.25
N ALA A 81 -12.22 -2.89 5.23
CA ALA A 81 -12.07 -1.47 5.54
C ALA A 81 -12.91 -0.56 4.62
N ARG A 82 -12.95 -0.86 3.32
CA ARG A 82 -13.82 -0.22 2.33
C ARG A 82 -15.30 -0.41 2.64
N GLY A 83 -15.70 -1.61 3.03
CA GLY A 83 -17.08 -1.90 3.45
C GLY A 83 -17.49 -1.04 4.64
N ALA A 84 -16.62 -0.91 5.64
CA ALA A 84 -16.84 -0.03 6.78
C ALA A 84 -16.90 1.45 6.37
N ALA A 85 -15.95 1.94 5.57
CA ALA A 85 -15.93 3.31 5.08
C ALA A 85 -17.22 3.67 4.34
N THR A 86 -17.73 2.76 3.50
CA THR A 86 -18.99 2.95 2.74
C THR A 86 -20.20 3.07 3.68
N LYS A 87 -20.27 2.24 4.72
CA LYS A 87 -21.36 2.32 5.71
C LYS A 87 -21.30 3.60 6.55
N VAL A 88 -20.10 4.03 6.96
CA VAL A 88 -19.90 5.31 7.68
C VAL A 88 -20.24 6.49 6.77
N GLN A 89 -19.86 6.44 5.49
CA GLN A 89 -20.20 7.44 4.47
C GLN A 89 -21.71 7.57 4.29
N ALA A 90 -22.43 6.45 4.17
CA ALA A 90 -23.89 6.46 4.09
C ALA A 90 -24.55 7.08 5.34
N ARG A 91 -24.09 6.70 6.55
CA ARG A 91 -24.58 7.30 7.80
C ARG A 91 -24.29 8.81 7.87
N ASN A 92 -23.11 9.23 7.43
CA ASN A 92 -22.75 10.64 7.41
C ASN A 92 -23.62 11.42 6.42
N ALA A 93 -23.91 10.84 5.25
CA ALA A 93 -24.87 11.40 4.30
C ALA A 93 -26.28 11.51 4.92
N ASP A 94 -26.78 10.48 5.60
CA ASP A 94 -28.07 10.53 6.32
C ASP A 94 -28.08 11.65 7.37
N PHE A 95 -26.98 11.84 8.10
CA PHE A 95 -26.88 12.94 9.06
C PHE A 95 -26.98 14.31 8.38
N ILE A 96 -26.25 14.50 7.28
CA ILE A 96 -26.19 15.78 6.54
C ILE A 96 -27.49 16.08 5.79
N ASP A 97 -28.08 15.08 5.14
CA ASP A 97 -29.15 15.26 4.15
C ASP A 97 -30.55 14.99 4.71
N VAL A 98 -30.65 14.29 5.85
CA VAL A 98 -31.94 13.98 6.51
C VAL A 98 -32.01 14.61 7.89
N ILE A 99 -31.08 14.28 8.79
CA ILE A 99 -31.18 14.69 10.19
C ILE A 99 -31.04 16.21 10.34
N LEU A 100 -29.95 16.80 9.84
CA LEU A 100 -29.71 18.25 9.97
C LEU A 100 -30.83 19.10 9.34
N PRO A 101 -31.34 18.81 8.12
CA PRO A 101 -32.48 19.52 7.55
C PRO A 101 -33.77 19.34 8.33
N SER A 102 -34.06 18.12 8.81
CA SER A 102 -35.27 17.86 9.61
C SER A 102 -35.29 18.67 10.90
N ILE A 103 -34.15 18.73 11.60
CA ILE A 103 -34.05 19.51 12.83
C ILE A 103 -34.23 21.01 12.51
N GLY A 104 -33.65 21.48 11.40
CA GLY A 104 -33.73 22.86 10.90
C GLY A 104 -35.10 23.33 10.45
N ASN A 105 -36.03 22.40 10.23
CA ASN A 105 -37.31 22.70 9.63
C ASN A 105 -38.35 23.07 10.71
N PRO A 106 -38.89 24.31 10.72
CA PRO A 106 -39.90 24.71 11.69
C PRO A 106 -41.26 24.04 11.47
N SER A 107 -41.49 23.46 10.29
CA SER A 107 -42.75 22.76 9.95
C SER A 107 -42.80 21.32 10.47
N ILE A 108 -41.69 20.77 10.97
CA ILE A 108 -41.64 19.42 11.55
C ILE A 108 -41.86 19.53 13.07
N SER A 109 -42.72 18.67 13.62
CA SER A 109 -42.99 18.67 15.06
C SER A 109 -41.75 18.27 15.86
N MET A 110 -41.63 18.80 17.08
CA MET A 110 -40.54 18.44 18.00
C MET A 110 -40.48 16.91 18.24
N GLU A 111 -41.64 16.27 18.37
CA GLU A 111 -41.77 14.83 18.57
C GLU A 111 -41.16 14.04 17.39
N SER A 112 -41.51 14.40 16.16
CA SER A 112 -40.94 13.76 14.96
C SER A 112 -39.44 13.96 14.84
N LYS A 113 -38.93 15.17 15.15
CA LYS A 113 -37.47 15.42 15.17
C LYS A 113 -36.74 14.52 16.17
N LEU A 114 -37.32 14.35 17.37
CA LEU A 114 -36.76 13.48 18.42
C LEU A 114 -36.81 12.00 18.05
N GLU A 115 -37.87 11.54 17.39
CA GLU A 115 -37.95 10.17 16.88
C GLU A 115 -36.85 9.88 15.83
N GLU A 116 -36.63 10.80 14.89
CA GLU A 116 -35.57 10.66 13.89
C GLU A 116 -34.18 10.58 14.52
N LEU A 117 -33.89 11.43 15.51
CA LEU A 117 -32.63 11.41 16.26
C LEU A 117 -32.45 10.11 17.04
N LYS A 118 -33.49 9.65 17.75
CA LYS A 118 -33.44 8.37 18.48
C LYS A 118 -33.15 7.21 17.54
N ARG A 119 -33.81 7.17 16.37
CA ARG A 119 -33.57 6.17 15.34
C ARG A 119 -32.12 6.22 14.85
N PHE A 120 -31.60 7.40 14.53
CA PHE A 120 -30.23 7.59 14.07
C PHE A 120 -29.20 7.11 15.11
N ILE A 121 -29.38 7.50 16.38
CA ILE A 121 -28.49 7.13 17.51
C ILE A 121 -28.52 5.63 17.78
N SER A 122 -29.68 4.97 17.66
CA SER A 122 -29.86 3.55 17.99
C SER A 122 -29.17 2.57 17.04
N LEU A 123 -28.71 3.04 15.87
CA LEU A 123 -28.01 2.20 14.91
C LEU A 123 -26.67 1.75 15.49
N SER A 124 -26.41 0.45 15.40
CA SER A 124 -25.13 -0.14 15.81
C SER A 124 -24.02 0.21 14.82
N PRO A 125 -22.77 0.37 15.28
CA PRO A 125 -21.63 0.49 14.39
C PRO A 125 -21.57 -0.68 13.42
N PRO A 126 -21.11 -0.46 12.18
CA PRO A 126 -20.86 -1.57 11.26
C PRO A 126 -19.79 -2.48 11.84
N ASP A 127 -19.73 -3.71 11.33
CA ASP A 127 -18.60 -4.59 11.59
C ASP A 127 -17.33 -3.92 11.06
N PHE A 128 -16.59 -3.27 11.97
CA PHE A 128 -15.26 -2.78 11.72
C PHE A 128 -14.31 -3.95 11.89
N LEU A 129 -13.36 -4.09 10.98
CA LEU A 129 -12.20 -4.92 11.24
C LEU A 129 -11.51 -4.28 12.45
N THR A 130 -11.49 -4.97 13.58
CA THR A 130 -10.93 -4.38 14.80
C THR A 130 -9.45 -4.06 14.57
N THR A 131 -8.93 -3.04 15.25
CA THR A 131 -7.50 -2.72 15.16
C THR A 131 -6.64 -3.96 15.46
N THR A 132 -7.08 -4.82 16.38
CA THR A 132 -6.44 -6.10 16.71
C THR A 132 -6.47 -7.08 15.55
N GLU A 133 -7.64 -7.37 14.96
CA GLU A 133 -7.74 -8.30 13.83
C GLU A 133 -6.95 -7.81 12.60
N ALA A 134 -6.95 -6.50 12.35
CA ALA A 134 -6.18 -5.89 11.26
C ALA A 134 -4.68 -6.02 11.53
N ALA A 135 -4.26 -5.71 12.76
CA ALA A 135 -2.87 -5.85 13.19
C ALA A 135 -2.39 -7.30 13.17
N ASP A 136 -3.23 -8.26 13.53
CA ASP A 136 -2.87 -9.69 13.49
C ASP A 136 -2.68 -10.18 12.06
N LYS A 137 -3.62 -9.87 11.15
CA LYS A 137 -3.53 -10.28 9.73
C LYS A 137 -2.36 -9.62 9.02
N LEU A 138 -2.20 -8.31 9.18
CA LEU A 138 -1.12 -7.56 8.52
C LEU A 138 0.24 -7.80 9.21
N GLY A 139 0.25 -8.03 10.52
CA GLY A 139 1.42 -8.44 11.29
C GLY A 139 1.94 -9.81 10.87
N GLY A 140 1.06 -10.76 10.54
CA GLY A 140 1.44 -12.03 9.92
C GLY A 140 2.24 -11.83 8.63
N ILE A 141 1.79 -10.93 7.75
CA ILE A 141 2.53 -10.60 6.52
C ILE A 141 3.87 -9.92 6.85
N SER A 142 3.87 -8.95 7.78
CA SER A 142 5.06 -8.22 8.22
C SER A 142 6.16 -9.15 8.77
N ASN A 143 5.76 -10.18 9.51
CA ASN A 143 6.66 -11.20 10.06
C ASN A 143 7.27 -12.10 8.98
N ASP A 144 6.52 -12.39 7.92
CA ASP A 144 6.95 -13.27 6.83
C ASP A 144 7.84 -12.57 5.79
N ILE A 145 7.95 -11.23 5.82
CA ILE A 145 8.84 -10.47 4.92
C ILE A 145 10.30 -10.91 5.01
N ASN A 146 10.84 -11.08 6.23
CA ASN A 146 12.24 -11.48 6.41
C ASN A 146 12.50 -12.92 5.90
N PRO A 147 11.66 -13.92 6.23
CA PRO A 147 11.73 -15.25 5.60
C PRO A 147 11.66 -15.22 4.07
N ILE A 148 10.80 -14.39 3.48
CA ILE A 148 10.67 -14.26 2.02
C ILE A 148 11.96 -13.68 1.43
N LEU A 149 12.48 -12.59 2.00
CA LEU A 149 13.73 -11.98 1.54
C LEU A 149 14.89 -12.98 1.63
N LYS A 150 15.02 -13.69 2.75
CA LYS A 150 16.07 -14.69 2.95
C LYS A 150 16.03 -15.78 1.88
N LYS A 151 14.85 -16.36 1.62
CA LYS A 151 14.70 -17.39 0.56
C LYS A 151 15.02 -16.84 -0.83
N TYR A 152 14.67 -15.59 -1.09
CA TYR A 152 15.02 -14.93 -2.36
C TYR A 152 16.53 -14.76 -2.49
N GLU A 153 17.21 -14.26 -1.45
CA GLU A 153 18.65 -14.06 -1.39
C GLU A 153 19.41 -15.38 -1.56
N GLU A 154 19.00 -16.45 -0.86
CA GLU A 154 19.58 -17.79 -1.00
C GLU A 154 19.46 -18.35 -2.42
N SER A 155 18.31 -18.12 -3.08
CA SER A 155 18.11 -18.53 -4.47
C SER A 155 18.98 -17.72 -5.43
N ALA A 156 19.10 -16.42 -5.18
CA ALA A 156 19.93 -15.52 -5.95
C ALA A 156 21.43 -15.88 -5.82
N ASP A 157 21.90 -16.21 -4.62
CA ASP A 157 23.29 -16.64 -4.37
C ASP A 157 23.60 -17.92 -5.16
N LYS A 158 22.73 -18.93 -5.10
CA LYS A 158 22.89 -20.17 -5.88
C LYS A 158 22.97 -19.92 -7.38
N MET A 159 22.16 -19.00 -7.92
CA MET A 159 22.22 -18.63 -9.34
C MET A 159 23.53 -17.92 -9.68
N ILE A 160 23.97 -16.98 -8.85
CA ILE A 160 25.23 -16.26 -9.04
C ILE A 160 26.42 -17.23 -9.00
N GLU A 161 26.44 -18.18 -8.06
CA GLU A 161 27.45 -19.23 -7.99
C GLU A 161 27.49 -20.07 -9.28
N GLY A 162 26.32 -20.47 -9.80
CA GLY A 162 26.21 -21.20 -11.06
C GLY A 162 26.72 -20.39 -12.26
N ILE A 163 26.38 -19.11 -12.34
CA ILE A 163 26.84 -18.21 -13.41
C ILE A 163 28.36 -18.00 -13.33
N ASN A 164 28.91 -17.79 -12.12
CA ASN A 164 30.36 -17.65 -11.93
C ASN A 164 31.15 -18.90 -12.33
N ALA A 165 30.59 -20.09 -12.10
CA ALA A 165 31.18 -21.34 -12.57
C ALA A 165 31.22 -21.42 -14.10
N GLU A 166 30.15 -21.01 -14.79
CA GLU A 166 30.12 -20.97 -16.25
C GLU A 166 31.07 -19.90 -16.82
N ILE A 167 31.15 -18.72 -16.20
CA ILE A 167 32.14 -17.69 -16.56
C ILE A 167 33.56 -18.25 -16.46
N SER A 168 33.88 -18.95 -15.36
CA SER A 168 35.22 -19.54 -15.15
C SER A 168 35.56 -20.59 -16.23
N LYS A 169 34.56 -21.37 -16.64
CA LYS A 169 34.70 -22.34 -17.74
C LYS A 169 34.94 -21.63 -19.08
N LEU A 170 34.14 -20.62 -19.41
CA LEU A 170 34.29 -19.83 -20.64
C LEU A 170 35.63 -19.09 -20.69
N GLU A 171 36.11 -18.54 -19.57
CA GLU A 171 37.42 -17.90 -19.46
C GLU A 171 38.55 -18.91 -19.70
N THR A 172 38.44 -20.13 -19.15
CA THR A 172 39.39 -21.22 -19.40
C THR A 172 39.41 -21.63 -20.89
N GLU A 173 38.23 -21.76 -21.51
CA GLU A 173 38.10 -22.09 -22.94
C GLU A 173 38.69 -20.99 -23.83
N ARG A 174 38.41 -19.73 -23.51
CA ARG A 174 38.97 -18.56 -24.21
C ARG A 174 40.48 -18.53 -24.12
N ASP A 175 41.05 -18.75 -22.94
CA ASP A 175 42.50 -18.70 -22.74
C ASP A 175 43.18 -19.87 -23.48
N ALA A 176 42.59 -21.07 -23.45
CA ALA A 176 43.06 -22.20 -24.25
C ALA A 176 42.99 -21.92 -25.76
N GLN A 177 41.96 -21.21 -26.24
CA GLN A 177 41.82 -20.82 -27.63
C GLN A 177 42.87 -19.77 -28.03
N ARG A 178 43.12 -18.76 -27.18
CA ARG A 178 44.17 -17.76 -27.40
C ARG A 178 45.55 -18.42 -27.51
N GLU A 179 45.85 -19.41 -26.68
CA GLU A 179 47.11 -20.16 -26.79
C GLU A 179 47.21 -21.00 -28.07
N LYS A 180 46.11 -21.64 -28.50
CA LYS A 180 46.08 -22.33 -29.81
C LYS A 180 46.32 -21.37 -30.98
N ASP A 181 45.73 -20.18 -30.94
CA ASP A 181 45.84 -19.20 -32.00
C ASP A 181 47.25 -18.59 -32.06
N LYS A 182 47.89 -18.32 -30.91
CA LYS A 182 49.32 -17.98 -30.83
C LYS A 182 50.20 -19.07 -31.45
N ALA A 183 49.99 -20.34 -31.07
CA ALA A 183 50.76 -21.47 -31.58
C ALA A 183 50.60 -21.68 -33.10
N LYS A 184 49.40 -21.43 -33.66
CA LYS A 184 49.17 -21.44 -35.12
C LYS A 184 49.91 -20.29 -35.80
N HIS A 185 49.90 -19.10 -35.21
CA HIS A 185 50.56 -17.92 -35.76
C HIS A 185 52.09 -18.06 -35.77
N GLU A 186 52.68 -18.66 -34.73
CA GLU A 186 54.11 -18.97 -34.68
C GLU A 186 54.53 -20.01 -35.74
N LYS A 187 53.70 -21.05 -35.97
CA LYS A 187 53.94 -22.04 -37.04
C LYS A 187 53.78 -21.46 -38.44
N GLY A 188 52.82 -20.56 -38.66
CA GLY A 188 52.63 -19.85 -39.94
C GLY A 188 53.73 -18.82 -40.22
N SER A 189 54.20 -18.13 -39.18
CA SER A 189 55.29 -17.13 -39.29
C SER A 189 56.63 -17.77 -39.66
N ARG A 190 56.90 -19.02 -39.24
CA ARG A 190 58.11 -19.76 -39.65
C ARG A 190 58.17 -20.11 -41.14
N LEU A 191 57.05 -20.05 -41.85
CA LEU A 191 56.97 -20.28 -43.31
C LEU A 191 56.89 -18.98 -44.13
N SER A 192 56.80 -17.80 -43.48
CA SER A 192 56.52 -16.50 -44.12
C SER A 192 57.68 -15.50 -44.03
N TRP A 193 58.92 -15.93 -44.27
CA TRP A 193 60.08 -15.03 -44.28
C TRP A 193 60.21 -14.15 -45.55
N PHE A 194 59.29 -14.25 -46.52
CA PHE A 194 59.38 -13.53 -47.80
C PHE A 194 58.38 -12.36 -48.01
N SER A 195 57.60 -11.94 -47.01
CA SER A 195 56.54 -10.94 -47.26
C SER A 195 56.49 -9.83 -46.20
N SER A 196 57.09 -8.69 -46.54
CA SER A 196 57.03 -7.42 -45.80
C SER A 196 55.67 -6.73 -46.01
N ARG A 197 54.66 -7.07 -45.20
CA ARG A 197 53.50 -6.18 -45.00
C ARG A 197 52.91 -6.40 -43.60
N PRO A 198 52.68 -5.33 -42.81
CA PRO A 198 52.04 -5.48 -41.50
C PRO A 198 50.59 -5.90 -41.73
N ALA A 199 50.29 -7.17 -41.47
CA ALA A 199 48.92 -7.63 -41.42
C ALA A 199 48.24 -6.96 -40.23
N ASN A 200 47.12 -6.29 -40.48
CA ASN A 200 46.24 -5.77 -39.44
C ASN A 200 45.57 -7.00 -38.81
N ILE A 201 46.11 -7.46 -37.68
CA ILE A 201 45.66 -8.70 -37.01
C ILE A 201 44.36 -8.39 -36.27
N SER A 202 43.22 -8.63 -36.92
CA SER A 202 41.94 -8.72 -36.22
C SER A 202 41.96 -9.97 -35.31
N PRO A 203 41.41 -9.90 -34.08
CA PRO A 203 41.29 -11.07 -33.23
C PRO A 203 40.49 -12.17 -33.95
N PRO A 204 40.82 -13.46 -33.75
CA PRO A 204 40.07 -14.57 -34.32
C PRO A 204 38.62 -14.54 -33.80
N THR A 205 37.66 -14.71 -34.72
CA THR A 205 36.21 -14.57 -34.48
C THR A 205 35.71 -15.38 -33.27
N ASP A 206 36.29 -16.57 -33.03
CA ASP A 206 35.92 -17.45 -31.92
C ASP A 206 36.23 -16.84 -30.53
N THR A 207 37.31 -16.04 -30.43
CA THR A 207 37.65 -15.35 -29.17
C THR A 207 36.71 -14.18 -28.87
N ILE A 208 36.23 -13.49 -29.92
CA ILE A 208 35.24 -12.42 -29.81
C ILE A 208 33.88 -12.99 -29.35
N GLU A 209 33.50 -14.18 -29.84
CA GLU A 209 32.27 -14.85 -29.41
C GLU A 209 32.33 -15.27 -27.93
N LEU A 210 33.46 -15.82 -27.47
CA LEU A 210 33.65 -16.19 -26.05
C LEU A 210 33.67 -14.97 -25.12
N ASP A 211 34.36 -13.89 -25.51
CA ASP A 211 34.35 -12.64 -24.74
C ASP A 211 32.91 -12.07 -24.65
N SER A 212 32.14 -12.12 -25.74
CA SER A 212 30.71 -11.72 -25.74
C SER A 212 29.85 -12.58 -24.81
N LYS A 213 30.07 -13.90 -24.75
CA LYS A 213 29.32 -14.80 -23.84
C LYS A 213 29.66 -14.53 -22.38
N ILE A 214 30.94 -14.28 -22.07
CA ILE A 214 31.37 -13.90 -20.72
C ILE A 214 30.70 -12.59 -20.29
N ASP A 215 30.65 -11.60 -21.17
CA ASP A 215 30.01 -10.31 -20.88
C ASP A 215 28.49 -10.46 -20.67
N GLU A 216 27.83 -11.33 -21.44
CA GLU A 216 26.41 -11.64 -21.26
C GLU A 216 26.15 -12.27 -19.88
N GLU A 217 26.95 -13.26 -19.47
CA GLU A 217 26.84 -13.89 -18.14
C GLU A 217 27.11 -12.89 -17.00
N LYS A 218 28.11 -12.02 -17.13
CA LYS A 218 28.36 -10.93 -16.17
C LYS A 218 27.18 -9.97 -16.08
N SER A 219 26.51 -9.68 -17.20
CA SER A 219 25.28 -8.85 -17.23
C SER A 219 24.11 -9.51 -16.48
N LYS A 220 23.99 -10.85 -16.53
CA LYS A 220 22.99 -11.60 -15.77
C LYS A 220 23.20 -11.44 -14.25
N ILE A 221 24.45 -11.54 -13.77
CA ILE A 221 24.78 -11.28 -12.35
C ILE A 221 24.38 -9.87 -11.93
N ASN A 222 24.73 -8.86 -12.74
CA ASN A 222 24.35 -7.47 -12.45
C ASN A 222 22.83 -7.29 -12.37
N THR A 223 22.09 -7.96 -13.25
CA THR A 223 20.63 -7.95 -13.26
C THR A 223 20.05 -8.59 -11.99
N ILE A 224 20.59 -9.73 -11.54
CA ILE A 224 20.16 -10.41 -10.31
C ILE A 224 20.43 -9.53 -9.08
N ASN A 225 21.62 -8.94 -8.98
CA ASN A 225 21.98 -8.05 -7.86
C ASN A 225 21.08 -6.81 -7.80
N LYS A 226 20.77 -6.21 -8.96
CA LYS A 226 19.84 -5.09 -9.02
C LYS A 226 18.45 -5.47 -8.52
N GLN A 227 17.91 -6.62 -8.95
CA GLN A 227 16.61 -7.10 -8.48
C GLN A 227 16.60 -7.38 -6.97
N ARG A 228 17.70 -7.92 -6.44
CA ARG A 228 17.85 -8.20 -5.01
C ARG A 228 17.67 -6.93 -4.18
N GLU A 229 18.39 -5.86 -4.53
CA GLU A 229 18.29 -4.57 -3.83
C GLU A 229 16.90 -3.93 -4.01
N GLU A 230 16.31 -4.01 -5.20
CA GLU A 230 14.96 -3.51 -5.44
C GLU A 230 13.90 -4.24 -4.59
N ILE A 231 13.96 -5.57 -4.51
CA ILE A 231 13.03 -6.36 -3.69
C ILE A 231 13.23 -6.04 -2.21
N LYS A 232 14.48 -5.97 -1.75
CA LYS A 232 14.81 -5.64 -0.36
C LYS A 232 14.24 -4.28 0.05
N SER A 233 14.43 -3.25 -0.79
CA SER A 233 13.86 -1.92 -0.56
C SER A 233 12.33 -1.97 -0.52
N LYS A 234 11.70 -2.59 -1.52
CA LYS A 234 10.23 -2.65 -1.60
C LYS A 234 9.59 -3.44 -0.47
N LEU A 235 10.23 -4.53 -0.03
CA LEU A 235 9.80 -5.30 1.13
C LEU A 235 9.90 -4.48 2.42
N ALA A 236 10.94 -3.65 2.58
CA ALA A 236 11.03 -2.73 3.71
C ALA A 236 9.91 -1.69 3.70
N ASP A 237 9.59 -1.13 2.53
CA ASP A 237 8.50 -0.16 2.36
C ASP A 237 7.13 -0.80 2.64
N ILE A 238 6.89 -2.03 2.18
CA ILE A 238 5.69 -2.81 2.51
C ILE A 238 5.62 -3.00 4.02
N ARG A 239 6.71 -3.42 4.66
CA ARG A 239 6.75 -3.63 6.12
C ARG A 239 6.38 -2.37 6.88
N PHE A 240 6.91 -1.22 6.46
CA PHE A 240 6.59 0.08 7.05
C PHE A 240 5.10 0.37 6.92
N ALA A 241 4.53 0.24 5.71
CA ALA A 241 3.11 0.48 5.47
C ALA A 241 2.20 -0.47 6.27
N LEU A 242 2.55 -1.75 6.37
CA LEU A 242 1.76 -2.74 7.13
C LEU A 242 1.71 -2.44 8.63
N ASN A 243 2.68 -1.71 9.17
CA ASN A 243 2.68 -1.30 10.58
C ASN A 243 1.85 -0.03 10.83
N THR A 244 1.62 0.82 9.82
CA THR A 244 0.89 2.09 9.96
C THR A 244 -0.59 1.99 9.58
N ILE A 245 -0.91 1.20 8.55
CA ILE A 245 -2.27 1.03 8.03
C ILE A 245 -3.29 0.52 9.08
N PRO A 246 -3.01 -0.51 9.90
CA PRO A 246 -3.99 -1.06 10.84
C PRO A 246 -4.53 -0.03 11.84
N GLU A 247 -3.63 0.79 12.39
CA GLU A 247 -3.97 1.82 13.38
C GLU A 247 -4.86 2.90 12.77
N GLN A 248 -4.53 3.33 11.55
CA GLN A 248 -5.23 4.40 10.84
C GLN A 248 -6.63 3.98 10.34
N VAL A 249 -6.79 2.74 9.83
CA VAL A 249 -8.08 2.23 9.35
C VAL A 249 -9.10 2.13 10.48
N GLY A 250 -8.72 1.48 11.58
CA GLY A 250 -9.63 1.22 12.70
C GLY A 250 -10.06 2.51 13.39
N GLN A 251 -9.11 3.41 13.65
CA GLN A 251 -9.38 4.64 14.39
C GLN A 251 -10.20 5.65 13.58
N SER A 252 -9.88 5.88 12.31
CA SER A 252 -10.51 6.96 11.53
C SER A 252 -12.01 6.74 11.32
N PHE A 253 -12.41 5.50 11.02
CA PHE A 253 -13.83 5.18 10.77
C PHE A 253 -14.64 5.07 12.06
N MET A 254 -14.05 4.51 13.12
CA MET A 254 -14.70 4.43 14.43
C MET A 254 -14.84 5.82 15.08
N SER A 255 -13.81 6.67 15.00
CA SER A 255 -13.87 8.05 15.47
C SER A 255 -14.98 8.82 14.76
N THR A 256 -15.05 8.73 13.43
CA THR A 256 -16.14 9.35 12.66
C THR A 256 -17.52 8.85 13.12
N TRP A 257 -17.70 7.54 13.29
CA TRP A 257 -18.96 6.97 13.78
C TRP A 257 -19.34 7.48 15.17
N THR A 258 -18.35 7.56 16.06
CA THR A 258 -18.51 8.02 17.44
C THR A 258 -18.88 9.50 17.47
N HIS A 259 -18.22 10.33 16.66
CA HIS A 259 -18.50 11.77 16.55
C HIS A 259 -19.94 12.00 16.05
N LEU A 260 -20.36 11.33 14.97
CA LEU A 260 -21.75 11.37 14.48
C LEU A 260 -22.76 11.07 15.60
N THR A 261 -22.49 10.03 16.38
CA THR A 261 -23.42 9.54 17.40
C THR A 261 -23.47 10.45 18.61
N ASN A 262 -22.32 10.99 19.03
CA ASN A 262 -22.21 11.95 20.12
C ASN A 262 -22.91 13.27 19.75
N ASP A 263 -22.66 13.80 18.56
CA ASP A 263 -23.30 15.04 18.10
C ASP A 263 -24.81 14.90 17.98
N ALA A 264 -25.30 13.80 17.40
CA ALA A 264 -26.74 13.51 17.37
C ALA A 264 -27.35 13.41 18.78
N THR A 265 -26.62 12.79 19.73
CA THR A 265 -27.05 12.68 21.13
C THR A 265 -27.10 14.04 21.82
N HIS A 266 -26.10 14.89 21.59
CA HIS A 266 -26.08 16.26 22.12
C HIS A 266 -27.25 17.09 21.56
N ILE A 267 -27.52 17.00 20.26
CA ILE A 267 -28.67 17.68 19.64
C ILE A 267 -29.98 17.20 20.29
N LYS A 268 -30.18 15.88 20.41
CA LYS A 268 -31.36 15.30 21.06
C LYS A 268 -31.55 15.84 22.48
N ASN A 269 -30.50 15.81 23.30
CA ASN A 269 -30.58 16.24 24.70
C ASN A 269 -30.90 17.74 24.81
N ARG A 270 -30.36 18.58 23.91
CA ARG A 270 -30.69 20.01 23.87
C ARG A 270 -32.16 20.25 23.48
N MET A 271 -32.70 19.46 22.56
CA MET A 271 -34.10 19.56 22.14
C MET A 271 -35.06 19.08 23.23
N GLU A 272 -34.70 18.04 23.98
CA GLU A 272 -35.49 17.57 25.13
C GLU A 272 -35.47 18.56 26.31
N GLY A 273 -34.37 19.32 26.47
CA GLY A 273 -34.17 20.25 27.58
C GLY A 273 -34.55 21.71 27.31
N SER A 274 -34.89 22.10 26.08
CA SER A 274 -35.14 23.50 25.71
C SER A 274 -36.59 23.75 25.26
N THR A 275 -37.15 24.87 25.70
CA THR A 275 -38.46 25.40 25.25
C THR A 275 -38.36 26.32 24.03
N SER A 276 -37.13 26.66 23.61
CA SER A 276 -36.83 27.44 22.41
C SER A 276 -35.88 26.64 21.52
N ASP A 277 -35.97 26.75 20.19
CA ASP A 277 -35.21 25.94 19.22
C ASP A 277 -33.78 26.52 19.07
N PRO A 278 -32.76 26.16 19.90
CA PRO A 278 -31.49 26.85 19.93
C PRO A 278 -30.54 26.05 19.04
N MET A 279 -30.83 26.03 17.74
CA MET A 279 -30.08 25.19 16.83
C MET A 279 -28.66 25.73 16.65
N PRO A 280 -27.64 24.84 16.60
CA PRO A 280 -26.33 25.22 16.11
C PRO A 280 -26.44 25.71 14.66
N ASP A 281 -25.45 26.48 14.20
CA ASP A 281 -25.36 26.88 12.79
C ASP A 281 -25.27 25.63 11.90
N ILE A 282 -26.43 25.18 11.41
CA ILE A 282 -26.61 23.96 10.61
C ILE A 282 -25.70 24.00 9.39
N ALA A 283 -25.50 25.18 8.79
CA ALA A 283 -24.69 25.33 7.59
C ALA A 283 -23.21 25.03 7.88
N LEU A 284 -22.70 25.44 9.03
CA LEU A 284 -21.33 25.16 9.44
C LEU A 284 -21.14 23.68 9.82
N VAL A 285 -22.05 23.10 10.61
CA VAL A 285 -22.02 21.67 10.96
C VAL A 285 -22.08 20.81 9.68
N THR A 286 -22.97 21.16 8.76
CA THR A 286 -23.09 20.52 7.44
C THR A 286 -21.77 20.56 6.67
N ARG A 287 -21.08 21.71 6.67
CA ARG A 287 -19.80 21.86 5.96
C ARG A 287 -18.72 20.96 6.53
N ALA A 288 -18.58 20.90 7.87
CA ALA A 288 -17.59 20.06 8.53
C ALA A 288 -17.80 18.58 8.19
N TYR A 289 -19.04 18.10 8.25
CA TYR A 289 -19.37 16.70 7.94
C TYR A 289 -19.27 16.36 6.44
N LYS A 290 -19.51 17.33 5.53
CA LYS A 290 -19.27 17.15 4.09
C LYS A 290 -17.81 16.86 3.77
N ALA A 291 -16.86 17.46 4.48
CA ALA A 291 -15.43 17.19 4.26
C ALA A 291 -15.09 15.73 4.57
N ILE A 292 -15.59 15.19 5.69
CA ILE A 292 -15.43 13.78 6.05
C ILE A 292 -16.14 12.88 5.03
N ASN A 293 -17.36 13.22 4.63
CA ASN A 293 -18.13 12.42 3.65
C ASN A 293 -17.37 12.27 2.32
N ASN A 294 -16.78 13.37 1.85
CA ASN A 294 -15.95 13.38 0.63
C ASN A 294 -14.70 12.52 0.80
N ALA A 295 -14.03 12.58 1.96
CA ALA A 295 -12.86 11.74 2.23
C ALA A 295 -13.19 10.25 2.28
N LEU A 296 -14.30 9.86 2.90
CA LEU A 296 -14.78 8.48 2.93
C LEU A 296 -15.17 7.98 1.53
N SER A 297 -15.85 8.81 0.74
CA SER A 297 -16.18 8.49 -0.66
C SER A 297 -14.92 8.35 -1.51
N TYR A 298 -13.94 9.24 -1.33
CA TYR A 298 -12.64 9.16 -2.00
C TYR A 298 -11.93 7.85 -1.63
N TYR A 299 -11.86 7.52 -0.34
CA TYR A 299 -11.29 6.25 0.13
C TYR A 299 -11.94 5.06 -0.55
N ALA A 300 -13.28 4.95 -0.49
CA ALA A 300 -14.02 3.82 -1.03
C ALA A 300 -13.88 3.65 -2.56
N THR A 301 -13.67 4.75 -3.27
CA THR A 301 -13.46 4.77 -4.72
C THR A 301 -12.03 4.42 -5.08
N ASN A 302 -11.06 5.03 -4.41
CA ASN A 302 -9.64 4.90 -4.76
C ASN A 302 -9.11 3.49 -4.45
N VAL A 303 -9.53 2.89 -3.33
CA VAL A 303 -9.17 1.50 -2.99
C VAL A 303 -9.94 0.44 -3.78
N ASN A 304 -10.85 0.84 -4.69
CA ASN A 304 -11.51 -0.09 -5.61
C ASN A 304 -10.63 -0.46 -6.81
N ASN A 305 -9.60 0.35 -7.10
CA ASN A 305 -8.76 0.22 -8.29
C ASN A 305 -7.45 -0.55 -8.04
N LEU A 306 -7.40 -1.41 -7.01
CA LEU A 306 -6.20 -2.16 -6.63
C LEU A 306 -5.86 -3.26 -7.67
N HIS A 307 -4.57 -3.47 -7.90
CA HIS A 307 -4.00 -4.36 -8.92
C HIS A 307 -4.16 -5.84 -8.60
#